data_AF-A0AAJ5YR23-F1
#
_entry.id   AF-A0AAJ5YR23-F1
#
_cell.length_a   1.000
_cell.length_b   1.000
_cell.length_c   1.000
_cell.angle_alpha   90.00
_cell.angle_beta   90.00
_cell.angle_gamma   90.00
#
_symmetry.space_group_name_H-M   'P 1'
#
loop_
_entity.id
_entity.type
_entity.pdbx_description
1 polymer ?
#
loop_
_entity_poly.entity_id
_entity_poly.type
_entity_poly.pdbx_seq_one_letter_code
_entity_poly.pdbx_strand_id
1 'polypeptide(L)'
;MKLLYECDPHGEVTQMEFWIAYRDQFTPIAAEGGVALQPAANLIRTVSQTFPGASAMVIPSTAGAQPRFIIRGISQRDRSIPQIQCCWEACPAPDVDSYSTVQEHLQIHTKAAHDRICRWGDCAYELPSTALQQADHLYRHALTHLPSPHTTRDKVFPQNTQDTQEVITFTVERTPSVPNPTPGEAPLPCGAAYLSALVLRYVTRSAYDVLVLTGQGCPAYTYGGSESSVPQHKDREEKFGCPIPRSDQDAMQDIAQQTPTYGPEQIHAANVIMESVSSVEEPLVQSSSRNDILCRLINDTLVTIRPVENS
;
A
#
# COMPACT_ATOMS: atom_id res chain seq x y z
N MET A 1 2.72 23.60 -13.45
CA MET A 1 2.89 24.29 -12.15
C MET A 1 1.57 24.67 -11.48
N LYS A 2 0.66 25.45 -12.09
CA LYS A 2 -0.65 25.82 -11.48
C LYS A 2 -1.59 24.63 -11.15
N LEU A 3 -1.33 23.44 -11.70
CA LEU A 3 -2.04 22.20 -11.36
C LEU A 3 -1.49 21.53 -10.09
N LEU A 4 -0.27 21.87 -9.67
CA LEU A 4 0.43 21.25 -8.53
C LEU A 4 0.44 22.18 -7.31
N TYR A 5 0.38 23.48 -7.52
CA TYR A 5 0.47 24.50 -6.47
C TYR A 5 -0.64 25.52 -6.63
N GLU A 6 -1.04 26.11 -5.51
CA GLU A 6 -2.02 27.18 -5.44
C GLU A 6 -1.52 28.36 -4.61
N CYS A 7 -2.16 29.51 -4.75
CA CYS A 7 -1.81 30.71 -4.00
C CYS A 7 -2.34 30.58 -2.57
N ASP A 8 -1.43 30.61 -1.60
CA ASP A 8 -1.76 30.62 -0.17
C ASP A 8 -0.86 31.65 0.53
N PRO A 9 -1.42 32.76 1.06
CA PRO A 9 -0.65 33.80 1.74
C PRO A 9 0.19 33.31 2.92
N HIS A 10 -0.22 32.22 3.57
CA HIS A 10 0.48 31.62 4.71
C HIS A 10 1.32 30.40 4.32
N GLY A 11 1.15 29.91 3.09
CA GLY A 11 1.87 28.78 2.55
C GLY A 11 3.35 29.10 2.32
N GLU A 12 4.19 28.12 2.63
CA GLU A 12 5.59 28.10 2.25
C GLU A 12 5.97 26.77 1.61
N VAL A 13 6.71 26.83 0.51
CA VAL A 13 7.27 25.67 -0.19
C VAL A 13 8.76 25.90 -0.36
N THR A 14 9.60 24.87 -0.26
CA THR A 14 11.03 25.07 -0.50
C THR A 14 11.32 25.32 -1.98
N GLN A 15 12.33 26.15 -2.28
CA GLN A 15 12.74 26.41 -3.67
C GLN A 15 13.21 25.12 -4.36
N MET A 16 13.78 24.19 -3.60
CA MET A 16 14.24 22.90 -4.11
C MET A 16 13.07 22.00 -4.52
N GLU A 17 12.05 21.83 -3.66
CA GLU A 17 10.86 21.05 -3.98
C GLU A 17 10.14 21.60 -5.21
N PHE A 18 9.95 22.92 -5.27
CA PHE A 18 9.30 23.58 -6.40
C PHE A 18 10.06 23.34 -7.72
N TRP A 19 11.39 23.41 -7.70
CA TRP A 19 12.21 23.14 -8.88
C TRP A 19 12.21 21.65 -9.28
N ILE A 20 12.28 20.74 -8.31
CA ILE A 20 12.20 19.29 -8.57
C ILE A 20 10.85 18.96 -9.23
N ALA A 21 9.74 19.47 -8.68
CA ALA A 21 8.40 19.26 -9.25
C ALA A 21 8.27 19.82 -10.68
N TYR A 22 8.88 20.99 -10.96
CA TYR A 22 8.95 21.52 -12.32
C TYR A 22 9.77 20.61 -13.23
N ARG A 23 10.98 20.22 -12.80
CA ARG A 23 11.85 19.38 -13.61
C ARG A 23 11.15 18.06 -13.95
N ASP A 24 10.59 17.38 -12.96
CA ASP A 24 10.00 16.06 -13.15
C ASP A 24 8.76 16.14 -14.07
N GLN A 25 7.95 17.20 -13.93
CA GLN A 25 6.77 17.40 -14.78
C GLN A 25 7.11 17.73 -16.25
N PHE A 26 8.21 18.46 -16.51
CA PHE A 26 8.52 18.98 -17.84
C PHE A 26 9.69 18.28 -18.55
N THR A 27 10.48 17.46 -17.85
CA THR A 27 11.52 16.59 -18.44
C THR A 27 10.98 15.66 -19.53
N PRO A 28 9.88 14.91 -19.34
CA PRO A 28 9.37 14.03 -20.39
C PRO A 28 8.96 14.81 -21.64
N ILE A 29 8.32 15.97 -21.47
CA ILE A 29 7.86 16.83 -22.56
C ILE A 29 9.06 17.41 -23.34
N ALA A 30 10.14 17.79 -22.66
CA ALA A 30 11.35 18.26 -23.32
C ALA A 30 12.09 17.14 -24.06
N ALA A 31 12.07 15.91 -23.55
CA ALA A 31 12.67 14.75 -24.20
C ALA A 31 11.94 14.36 -25.50
N GLU A 32 10.62 14.58 -25.56
CA GLU A 32 9.78 14.36 -26.75
C GLU A 32 9.93 15.45 -27.84
N GLY A 33 10.88 16.38 -27.68
CA GLY A 33 11.13 17.48 -28.62
C GLY A 33 10.44 18.79 -28.27
N GLY A 34 9.91 18.92 -27.05
CA GLY A 34 9.37 20.15 -26.51
C GLY A 34 10.43 21.21 -26.17
N VAL A 35 9.97 22.34 -25.62
CA VAL A 35 10.84 23.44 -25.20
C VAL A 35 11.78 23.00 -24.07
N ALA A 36 13.06 23.33 -24.19
CA ALA A 36 14.06 23.03 -23.17
C ALA A 36 13.70 23.61 -21.80
N LEU A 37 14.01 22.87 -20.73
CA LEU A 37 13.68 23.28 -19.37
C LEU A 37 14.43 24.55 -18.97
N GLN A 38 13.73 25.43 -18.27
CA GLN A 38 14.32 26.63 -17.70
C GLN A 38 15.29 26.26 -16.56
N PRO A 39 16.46 26.94 -16.45
CA PRO A 39 17.33 26.80 -15.28
C PRO A 39 16.62 27.20 -14.00
N ALA A 40 16.98 26.57 -12.87
CA ALA A 40 16.35 26.79 -11.56
C ALA A 40 16.26 28.29 -11.20
N ALA A 41 17.35 29.03 -11.36
CA ALA A 41 17.39 30.45 -11.03
C ALA A 41 16.39 31.31 -11.83
N ASN A 42 16.11 30.96 -13.09
CA ASN A 42 15.15 31.68 -13.91
C ASN A 42 13.71 31.31 -13.53
N LEU A 43 13.45 30.02 -13.27
CA LEU A 43 12.16 29.55 -12.79
C LEU A 43 11.76 30.20 -11.46
N ILE A 44 12.67 30.24 -10.49
CA ILE A 44 12.41 30.82 -9.17
C ILE A 44 12.15 32.33 -9.28
N ARG A 45 12.81 33.03 -10.20
CA ARG A 45 12.59 34.47 -10.43
C ARG A 45 11.22 34.77 -11.05
N THR A 46 10.69 33.86 -11.87
CA THR A 46 9.39 34.02 -12.54
C THR A 46 8.21 33.48 -11.72
N VAL A 47 8.44 32.94 -10.52
CA VAL A 47 7.38 32.37 -9.68
C VAL A 47 6.28 33.39 -9.36
N SER A 48 6.65 34.65 -9.09
CA SER A 48 5.71 35.74 -8.79
C SER A 48 4.82 36.13 -9.98
N GLN A 49 5.27 35.85 -11.22
CA GLN A 49 4.45 36.04 -12.42
C GLN A 49 3.42 34.93 -12.57
N THR A 50 3.76 33.71 -12.13
CA THR A 50 2.88 32.55 -12.21
C THR A 50 1.87 32.54 -11.07
N PHE A 51 2.29 32.97 -9.88
CA PHE A 51 1.52 33.03 -8.64
C PHE A 51 1.60 34.45 -8.07
N PRO A 52 0.60 35.31 -8.31
CA PRO A 52 0.55 36.65 -7.75
C PRO A 52 0.60 36.60 -6.22
N GLY A 53 1.49 37.37 -5.61
CA GLY A 53 1.71 37.37 -4.16
C GLY A 53 2.77 36.38 -3.67
N ALA A 54 3.26 35.50 -4.54
CA ALA A 54 4.36 34.61 -4.20
C ALA A 54 5.72 35.33 -4.27
N SER A 55 6.61 35.08 -3.32
CA SER A 55 7.98 35.62 -3.33
C SER A 55 9.00 34.60 -2.84
N ALA A 56 10.08 34.45 -3.60
CA ALA A 56 11.24 33.68 -3.18
C ALA A 56 12.02 34.42 -2.08
N MET A 57 12.40 33.72 -1.02
CA MET A 57 13.13 34.28 0.12
C MET A 57 14.16 33.28 0.65
N VAL A 58 15.27 33.79 1.18
CA VAL A 58 16.29 33.00 1.88
C VAL A 58 16.25 33.38 3.34
N ILE A 59 15.89 32.44 4.21
CA ILE A 59 15.95 32.64 5.67
C ILE A 59 17.39 32.36 6.11
N PRO A 60 18.12 33.38 6.62
CA PRO A 60 19.46 33.17 7.13
C PRO A 60 19.43 32.21 8.32
N SER A 61 20.45 31.37 8.42
CA SER A 61 20.58 30.41 9.51
C SER A 61 20.69 31.11 10.85
N THR A 62 19.84 30.72 11.80
CA THR A 62 20.01 31.03 13.22
C THR A 62 20.56 29.79 13.92
N ALA A 63 21.65 29.95 14.68
CA ALA A 63 22.25 28.91 15.53
C ALA A 63 22.77 27.63 14.82
N GLY A 64 23.56 27.79 13.75
CA GLY A 64 24.36 26.68 13.18
C GLY A 64 23.62 25.73 12.23
N ALA A 65 22.37 26.03 11.88
CA ALA A 65 21.64 25.31 10.83
C ALA A 65 22.07 25.74 9.41
N GLN A 66 21.61 25.05 8.37
CA GLN A 66 21.79 25.51 6.98
C GLN A 66 20.74 26.58 6.63
N PRO A 67 21.06 27.56 5.75
CA PRO A 67 20.09 28.56 5.29
C PRO A 67 18.93 27.89 4.55
N ARG A 68 17.70 28.35 4.81
CA ARG A 68 16.48 27.78 4.19
C ARG A 68 16.03 28.64 3.01
N PHE A 69 15.96 28.01 1.83
CA PHE A 69 15.51 28.64 0.59
C PHE A 69 14.03 28.31 0.37
N ILE A 70 13.15 29.29 0.59
CA ILE A 70 11.69 29.09 0.53
C ILE A 70 11.05 30.02 -0.49
N ILE A 71 9.82 29.71 -0.87
CA ILE A 71 8.89 30.54 -1.62
C ILE A 71 7.65 30.70 -0.74
N ARG A 72 7.37 31.93 -0.31
CA ARG A 72 6.16 32.25 0.46
C ARG A 72 5.03 32.63 -0.48
N GLY A 73 3.79 32.43 -0.07
CA GLY A 73 2.62 32.80 -0.87
C GLY A 73 2.10 31.67 -1.75
N ILE A 74 2.63 30.45 -1.61
CA ILE A 74 2.18 29.26 -2.33
C ILE A 74 2.16 28.05 -1.40
N SER A 75 1.22 27.15 -1.65
CA SER A 75 1.13 25.83 -1.01
C SER A 75 0.94 24.76 -2.08
N GLN A 76 1.29 23.52 -1.76
CA GLN A 76 1.01 22.38 -2.64
C GLN A 76 -0.50 22.11 -2.63
N ARG A 77 -1.10 22.04 -3.81
CA ARG A 77 -2.53 21.78 -3.95
C ARG A 77 -2.82 20.38 -3.43
N ASP A 78 -3.73 20.29 -2.47
CA ASP A 78 -4.22 19.00 -1.98
C ASP A 78 -5.06 18.34 -3.08
N ARG A 79 -4.60 17.17 -3.55
CA ARG A 79 -5.27 16.36 -4.57
C ARG A 79 -6.03 15.19 -3.95
N SER A 80 -6.07 15.08 -2.61
CA SER A 80 -6.65 13.95 -1.89
C SER A 80 -8.18 13.92 -1.93
N ILE A 81 -8.83 15.01 -2.35
CA ILE A 81 -10.29 15.09 -2.42
C ILE A 81 -10.68 15.53 -3.83
N PRO A 82 -11.22 14.66 -4.71
CA PRO A 82 -11.94 15.15 -5.86
C PRO A 82 -13.04 16.06 -5.32
N GLN A 83 -13.09 17.32 -5.74
CA GLN A 83 -14.22 18.20 -5.43
C GLN A 83 -15.46 17.55 -6.03
N ILE A 84 -16.23 16.83 -5.21
CA ILE A 84 -17.45 16.19 -5.66
C ILE A 84 -18.43 17.34 -5.80
N GLN A 85 -18.75 17.72 -7.03
CA GLN A 85 -19.70 18.80 -7.29
C GLN A 85 -20.99 18.22 -7.85
N CYS A 86 -22.12 18.80 -7.44
CA CYS A 86 -23.40 18.48 -8.01
C CYS A 86 -23.55 19.20 -9.36
N CYS A 87 -23.58 18.43 -10.45
CA CYS A 87 -23.72 18.95 -11.81
C CYS A 87 -25.17 18.94 -12.31
N TRP A 88 -26.17 18.95 -11.41
CA TRP A 88 -27.57 19.01 -11.83
C TRP A 88 -27.90 20.39 -12.42
N GLU A 89 -28.64 20.44 -13.53
CA GLU A 89 -29.05 21.66 -14.21
C GLU A 89 -29.81 22.59 -13.24
N ALA A 90 -29.33 23.83 -13.08
CA ALA A 90 -29.85 24.81 -12.13
C ALA A 90 -29.75 24.43 -10.64
N CYS A 91 -28.72 23.65 -10.25
CA CYS A 91 -28.44 23.38 -8.85
C CYS A 91 -28.09 24.68 -8.07
N PRO A 92 -28.77 24.99 -6.95
CA PRO A 92 -28.51 26.20 -6.17
C PRO A 92 -27.23 26.13 -5.31
N ALA A 93 -26.69 24.93 -5.08
CA ALA A 93 -25.49 24.69 -4.28
C ALA A 93 -24.68 23.52 -4.86
N PRO A 94 -23.88 23.76 -5.91
CA PRO A 94 -23.12 22.72 -6.59
C PRO A 94 -21.88 22.27 -5.80
N ASP A 95 -21.38 23.09 -4.88
CA ASP A 95 -20.20 22.77 -4.07
C ASP A 95 -20.62 22.03 -2.81
N VAL A 96 -20.11 20.81 -2.62
CA VAL A 96 -20.50 19.91 -1.54
C VAL A 96 -19.27 19.15 -1.04
N ASP A 97 -19.12 19.11 0.28
CA ASP A 97 -17.88 18.67 0.92
C ASP A 97 -17.77 17.14 1.09
N SER A 98 -18.85 16.38 0.81
CA SER A 98 -18.87 14.93 1.02
C SER A 98 -19.74 14.17 0.03
N TYR A 99 -19.34 12.94 -0.28
CA TYR A 99 -20.08 12.02 -1.16
C TYR A 99 -21.50 11.73 -0.65
N SER A 100 -21.67 11.55 0.67
CA SER A 100 -22.98 11.34 1.30
C SER A 100 -23.91 12.55 1.11
N THR A 101 -23.37 13.76 1.25
CA THR A 101 -24.15 15.00 1.03
C THR A 101 -24.60 15.11 -0.42
N VAL A 102 -23.77 14.71 -1.39
CA VAL A 102 -24.13 14.74 -2.82
C VAL A 102 -25.25 13.74 -3.12
N GLN A 103 -25.19 12.55 -2.52
CA GLN A 103 -26.23 11.53 -2.68
C GLN A 103 -27.58 12.00 -2.13
N GLU A 104 -27.60 12.58 -0.92
CA GLU A 104 -28.81 13.16 -0.34
C GLU A 104 -29.34 14.32 -1.19
N HIS A 105 -28.44 15.19 -1.64
CA HIS A 105 -28.77 16.32 -2.50
C HIS A 105 -29.38 15.86 -3.84
N LEU A 106 -28.86 14.78 -4.42
CA LEU A 106 -29.36 14.18 -5.66
C LEU A 106 -30.77 13.60 -5.50
N GLN A 107 -31.11 13.05 -4.33
CA GLN A 107 -32.47 12.60 -4.05
C GLN A 107 -33.49 13.73 -4.08
N ILE A 108 -33.09 14.96 -3.72
CA ILE A 108 -33.98 16.12 -3.77
C ILE A 108 -34.28 16.47 -5.23
N HIS A 109 -33.26 16.51 -6.08
CA HIS A 109 -33.40 16.79 -7.51
C HIS A 109 -34.24 15.74 -8.24
N THR A 110 -34.02 14.45 -7.98
CA THR A 110 -34.77 13.38 -8.64
C THR A 110 -36.21 13.28 -8.18
N LYS A 111 -36.53 13.71 -6.96
CA LYS A 111 -37.91 13.86 -6.46
C LYS A 111 -38.59 15.10 -7.03
N ALA A 112 -37.85 16.18 -7.27
CA ALA A 112 -38.37 17.40 -7.88
C ALA A 112 -38.53 17.30 -9.41
N ALA A 113 -37.78 16.40 -10.06
CA ALA A 113 -37.85 16.12 -11.48
C ALA A 113 -39.05 15.22 -11.83
N HIS A 114 -40.13 15.83 -12.32
CA HIS A 114 -41.36 15.13 -12.75
C HIS A 114 -41.38 14.84 -14.26
N ASP A 115 -40.41 15.40 -14.98
CA ASP A 115 -40.23 15.32 -16.43
C ASP A 115 -39.61 14.00 -16.89
N ARG A 116 -39.16 13.13 -15.97
CA ARG A 116 -38.55 11.83 -16.24
C ARG A 116 -37.20 11.92 -16.98
N ILE A 117 -36.56 13.09 -16.96
CA ILE A 117 -35.31 13.35 -17.66
C ILE A 117 -34.19 13.52 -16.63
N CYS A 118 -33.04 12.91 -16.86
CA CYS A 118 -31.84 13.20 -16.08
C CYS A 118 -31.23 14.52 -16.55
N ARG A 119 -31.03 15.47 -15.63
CA ARG A 119 -30.44 16.78 -15.92
C ARG A 119 -29.03 16.93 -15.34
N TRP A 120 -28.33 15.80 -15.17
CA TRP A 120 -26.96 15.82 -14.67
C TRP A 120 -26.00 16.12 -15.82
N GLY A 121 -25.36 17.30 -15.80
CA GLY A 121 -24.50 17.78 -16.87
C GLY A 121 -25.22 17.75 -18.22
N ASP A 122 -24.61 17.10 -19.21
CA ASP A 122 -25.16 16.93 -20.56
C ASP A 122 -25.83 15.55 -20.76
N CYS A 123 -26.34 14.93 -19.69
CA CYS A 123 -26.97 13.61 -19.79
C CYS A 123 -28.29 13.69 -20.58
N ALA A 124 -28.43 12.83 -21.59
CA ALA A 124 -29.64 12.71 -22.42
C ALA A 124 -30.55 11.53 -22.02
N TYR A 125 -30.46 11.05 -20.77
CA TYR A 125 -31.22 9.90 -20.33
C TYR A 125 -32.66 10.26 -19.98
N GLU A 126 -33.60 9.54 -20.58
CA GLU A 126 -35.04 9.67 -20.32
C GLU A 126 -35.62 8.34 -19.85
N LEU A 127 -36.44 8.39 -18.81
CA LEU A 127 -37.07 7.20 -18.25
C LEU A 127 -38.21 6.70 -19.16
N PRO A 128 -38.29 5.39 -19.46
CA PRO A 128 -39.41 4.83 -20.21
C PRO A 128 -40.76 5.08 -19.51
N SER A 129 -41.80 5.39 -20.29
CA SER A 129 -43.13 5.74 -19.80
C SER A 129 -43.78 4.68 -18.90
N THR A 130 -43.35 3.42 -19.03
CA THR A 130 -43.84 2.23 -18.33
C THR A 130 -43.24 2.00 -16.95
N ALA A 131 -42.19 2.74 -16.57
CA ALA A 131 -41.54 2.57 -15.28
C ALA A 131 -42.40 3.11 -14.13
N LEU A 132 -42.75 2.23 -13.19
CA LEU A 132 -43.30 2.61 -11.89
C LEU A 132 -42.18 3.17 -11.01
N GLN A 133 -42.48 4.12 -10.12
CA GLN A 133 -41.53 4.79 -9.22
C GLN A 133 -40.40 5.57 -9.94
N GLN A 134 -40.80 6.59 -10.71
CA GLN A 134 -39.91 7.42 -11.53
C GLN A 134 -38.73 8.04 -10.77
N ALA A 135 -38.98 8.61 -9.58
CA ALA A 135 -37.96 9.30 -8.80
C ALA A 135 -36.83 8.36 -8.34
N ASP A 136 -37.16 7.10 -8.00
CA ASP A 136 -36.17 6.12 -7.53
C ASP A 136 -35.31 5.61 -8.70
N HIS A 137 -35.93 5.39 -9.86
CA HIS A 137 -35.21 4.94 -11.05
C HIS A 137 -34.31 6.04 -11.64
N LEU A 138 -34.76 7.31 -11.61
CA LEU A 138 -33.92 8.46 -11.92
C LEU A 138 -32.79 8.63 -10.91
N TYR A 139 -33.05 8.43 -9.62
CA TYR A 139 -32.03 8.50 -8.58
C TYR A 139 -30.93 7.46 -8.79
N ARG A 140 -31.30 6.19 -9.01
CA ARG A 140 -30.33 5.13 -9.31
C ARG A 140 -29.53 5.40 -10.57
N HIS A 141 -30.16 5.93 -11.62
CA HIS A 141 -29.45 6.36 -12.82
C HIS A 141 -28.48 7.50 -12.51
N ALA A 142 -28.92 8.52 -11.78
CA ALA A 142 -28.11 9.68 -11.50
C ALA A 142 -26.89 9.35 -10.60
N LEU A 143 -27.01 8.34 -9.72
CA LEU A 143 -25.88 7.80 -8.97
C LEU A 143 -24.76 7.23 -9.84
N THR A 144 -25.04 6.83 -11.10
CA THR A 144 -24.00 6.35 -12.02
C THR A 144 -23.10 7.45 -12.55
N HIS A 145 -23.53 8.71 -12.43
CA HIS A 145 -22.69 9.88 -12.77
C HIS A 145 -21.73 10.26 -11.65
N LEU A 146 -21.97 9.77 -10.43
CA LEU A 146 -21.06 9.98 -9.32
C LEU A 146 -19.91 8.97 -9.42
N PRO A 147 -18.64 9.42 -9.25
CA PRO A 147 -17.52 8.51 -9.18
C PRO A 147 -17.74 7.57 -7.99
N SER A 148 -17.85 6.26 -8.25
CA SER A 148 -18.10 5.28 -7.20
C SER A 148 -17.02 5.41 -6.11
N PRO A 149 -17.39 5.42 -4.81
CA PRO A 149 -16.43 5.55 -3.72
C PRO A 149 -15.45 4.36 -3.67
N HIS A 150 -15.76 3.29 -4.40
CA HIS A 150 -14.89 2.11 -4.57
C HIS A 150 -14.11 2.09 -5.89
N THR A 151 -14.22 3.11 -6.75
CA THR A 151 -13.39 3.23 -7.96
C THR A 151 -11.99 3.76 -7.66
N THR A 152 -11.33 3.17 -6.66
CA THR A 152 -9.90 2.87 -6.78
C THR A 152 -9.79 1.51 -7.46
N ARG A 153 -9.36 1.53 -8.73
CA ARG A 153 -9.02 0.37 -9.59
C ARG A 153 -10.18 -0.44 -10.19
N ASP A 154 -10.43 -0.16 -11.46
CA ASP A 154 -10.24 -1.15 -12.52
C ASP A 154 -9.89 -0.39 -13.81
N LYS A 155 -8.65 0.09 -13.89
CA LYS A 155 -8.06 0.39 -15.20
C LYS A 155 -7.65 -0.95 -15.79
N VAL A 156 -8.35 -1.36 -16.85
CA VAL A 156 -7.85 -2.31 -17.84
C VAL A 156 -6.40 -1.92 -18.14
N PHE A 157 -5.45 -2.81 -17.85
CA PHE A 157 -4.04 -2.60 -18.15
C PHE A 157 -3.82 -2.73 -19.67
N PRO A 158 -3.51 -1.66 -20.42
CA PRO A 158 -2.62 -1.83 -21.55
C PRO A 158 -1.23 -2.18 -20.99
N GLN A 159 -0.61 -3.22 -21.54
CA GLN A 159 0.76 -3.62 -21.28
C GLN A 159 1.72 -2.46 -21.56
N ASN A 160 1.99 -1.62 -20.57
CA ASN A 160 3.15 -0.75 -20.52
C ASN A 160 3.35 -0.27 -19.09
N THR A 161 4.53 -0.55 -18.54
CA THR A 161 4.98 -0.05 -17.25
C THR A 161 5.28 1.45 -17.37
N GLN A 162 4.24 2.27 -17.36
CA GLN A 162 4.39 3.70 -17.09
C GLN A 162 4.41 3.88 -15.58
N ASP A 163 5.60 4.20 -15.06
CA ASP A 163 5.84 4.52 -13.67
C ASP A 163 5.08 5.81 -13.34
N THR A 164 3.82 5.64 -12.94
CA THR A 164 2.96 6.78 -12.61
C THR A 164 3.32 7.13 -11.16
N GLN A 165 3.92 8.29 -10.94
CA GLN A 165 4.16 8.87 -9.61
C GLN A 165 2.83 9.25 -8.92
N GLU A 166 1.89 8.31 -8.83
CA GLU A 166 0.73 8.42 -7.97
C GLU A 166 1.14 7.96 -6.58
N VAL A 167 0.76 8.74 -5.56
CA VAL A 167 0.99 8.36 -4.16
C VAL A 167 0.14 7.13 -3.89
N ILE A 168 0.78 5.96 -3.87
CA ILE A 168 0.14 4.73 -3.43
C ILE A 168 -0.09 4.88 -1.92
N THR A 169 -1.32 5.18 -1.52
CA THR A 169 -1.72 5.15 -0.11
C THR A 169 -1.87 3.70 0.32
N PHE A 170 -0.93 3.21 1.13
CA PHE A 170 -1.01 1.90 1.75
C PHE A 170 -1.48 2.06 3.20
N THR A 171 -2.51 1.30 3.57
CA THR A 171 -2.95 1.23 4.97
C THR A 171 -2.01 0.28 5.70
N VAL A 172 -1.09 0.84 6.51
CA VAL A 172 -0.19 0.05 7.37
C VAL A 172 -0.92 -0.33 8.65
N GLU A 173 -1.02 -1.62 8.93
CA GLU A 173 -1.35 -2.09 10.28
C GLU A 173 -0.08 -2.02 11.12
N ARG A 174 0.01 -1.02 12.01
CA ARG A 174 1.19 -0.86 12.87
C ARG A 174 1.23 -1.93 13.95
N THR A 175 2.23 -2.80 13.89
CA THR A 175 2.58 -3.68 15.01
C THR A 175 3.16 -2.85 16.16
N PRO A 176 2.71 -3.03 17.41
CA PRO A 176 3.37 -2.46 18.56
C PRO A 176 4.85 -2.82 18.55
N SER A 177 5.73 -1.83 18.74
CA SER A 177 7.17 -2.04 18.71
C SER A 177 7.88 -1.15 19.72
N VAL A 178 9.03 -1.60 20.20
CA VAL A 178 9.90 -0.85 21.12
C VAL A 178 11.14 -0.36 20.38
N PRO A 179 11.68 0.82 20.73
CA PRO A 179 12.92 1.32 20.15
C PRO A 179 14.05 0.31 20.32
N ASN A 180 14.80 0.08 19.24
CA ASN A 180 16.00 -0.73 19.32
C ASN A 180 17.09 0.05 20.10
N PRO A 181 17.79 -0.58 21.07
CA PRO A 181 18.90 0.06 21.77
C PRO A 181 20.04 0.52 20.85
N THR A 182 20.15 -0.06 19.65
CA THR A 182 21.15 0.31 18.63
C THR A 182 20.61 1.44 17.72
N PRO A 183 21.30 2.59 17.61
CA PRO A 183 20.89 3.67 16.71
C PRO A 183 20.89 3.23 15.24
N GLY A 184 19.77 3.40 14.55
CA GLY A 184 19.64 3.11 13.10
C GLY A 184 19.06 1.72 12.77
N GLU A 185 18.82 0.88 13.77
CA GLU A 185 18.15 -0.41 13.56
C GLU A 185 16.63 -0.29 13.64
N ALA A 186 15.94 -1.22 12.97
CA ALA A 186 14.48 -1.31 12.99
C ALA A 186 13.97 -1.58 14.43
N PRO A 187 12.80 -1.02 14.80
CA PRO A 187 12.24 -1.21 16.13
C PRO A 187 11.87 -2.68 16.38
N LEU A 188 12.06 -3.17 17.60
CA LEU A 188 11.75 -4.56 17.93
C LEU A 188 10.23 -4.75 18.05
N PRO A 189 9.63 -5.72 17.34
CA PRO A 189 8.22 -6.04 17.48
C PRO A 189 7.89 -6.53 18.89
N CYS A 190 6.73 -6.15 19.41
CA CYS A 190 6.20 -6.63 20.67
C CYS A 190 4.67 -6.82 20.62
N GLY A 191 4.12 -7.44 21.67
CA GLY A 191 2.68 -7.65 21.81
C GLY A 191 2.16 -8.96 21.20
N ALA A 192 0.84 -9.12 21.27
CA ALA A 192 0.17 -10.39 20.94
C ALA A 192 0.36 -10.82 19.49
N ALA A 193 0.31 -9.89 18.53
CA ALA A 193 0.49 -10.19 17.10
C ALA A 193 1.88 -10.79 16.81
N TYR A 194 2.93 -10.23 17.40
CA TYR A 194 4.29 -10.76 17.27
C TYR A 194 4.43 -12.15 17.89
N LEU A 195 3.90 -12.35 19.10
CA LEU A 195 3.92 -13.64 19.77
C LEU A 195 3.17 -14.70 18.95
N SER A 196 1.99 -14.37 18.42
CA SER A 196 1.22 -15.26 17.55
C SER A 196 1.99 -15.64 16.29
N ALA A 197 2.67 -14.69 15.64
CA ALA A 197 3.49 -14.97 14.47
C ALA A 197 4.69 -15.89 14.80
N LEU A 198 5.33 -15.71 15.96
CA LEU A 198 6.40 -16.60 16.41
C LEU A 198 5.91 -18.02 16.71
N VAL A 199 4.77 -18.15 17.41
CA VAL A 199 4.16 -19.45 17.72
C VAL A 199 3.78 -20.15 16.42
N LEU A 200 3.15 -19.44 15.49
CA LEU A 200 2.79 -19.99 14.18
C LEU A 200 4.03 -20.47 13.43
N ARG A 201 5.06 -19.63 13.31
CA ARG A 201 6.33 -19.99 12.67
C ARG A 201 6.98 -21.22 13.30
N TYR A 202 6.99 -21.28 14.64
CA TYR A 202 7.56 -22.41 15.37
C TYR A 202 6.79 -23.71 15.12
N VAL A 203 5.47 -23.67 15.23
CA VAL A 203 4.59 -24.84 15.04
C VAL A 203 4.65 -25.34 13.60
N THR A 204 4.63 -24.43 12.61
CA THR A 204 4.76 -24.77 11.19
C THR A 204 6.11 -25.41 10.90
N ARG A 205 7.23 -24.84 11.38
CA ARG A 205 8.57 -25.43 11.19
C ARG A 205 8.72 -26.77 11.86
N SER A 206 8.20 -26.92 13.08
CA SER A 206 8.26 -28.19 13.82
C SER A 206 7.47 -29.29 13.09
N ALA A 207 6.29 -28.98 12.57
CA ALA A 207 5.49 -29.93 11.79
C ALA A 207 6.17 -30.27 10.46
N TYR A 208 6.71 -29.27 9.77
CA TYR A 208 7.47 -29.45 8.53
C TYR A 208 8.69 -30.36 8.73
N ASP A 209 9.48 -30.15 9.79
CA ASP A 209 10.66 -30.98 10.08
C ASP A 209 10.29 -32.46 10.31
N VAL A 210 9.18 -32.72 11.02
CA VAL A 210 8.65 -34.10 11.21
C VAL A 210 8.29 -34.73 9.87
N LEU A 211 7.61 -33.98 8.99
CA LEU A 211 7.15 -34.47 7.69
C LEU A 211 8.31 -34.73 6.72
N VAL A 212 9.26 -33.79 6.64
CA VAL A 212 10.48 -33.96 5.82
C VAL A 212 11.31 -35.15 6.28
N LEU A 213 11.53 -35.31 7.59
CA LEU A 213 12.31 -36.43 8.14
C LEU A 213 11.62 -37.79 7.97
N THR A 214 10.30 -37.82 7.80
CA THR A 214 9.52 -39.04 7.57
C THR A 214 9.25 -39.33 6.09
N GLY A 215 9.78 -38.50 5.18
CA GLY A 215 9.65 -38.68 3.73
C GLY A 215 8.25 -38.38 3.21
N GLN A 216 7.38 -37.77 4.02
CA GLN A 216 6.09 -37.27 3.60
C GLN A 216 6.26 -35.79 3.30
N GLY A 217 6.57 -35.42 2.05
CA GLY A 217 6.49 -34.01 1.63
C GLY A 217 5.11 -33.43 1.97
N CYS A 218 5.03 -32.10 2.17
CA CYS A 218 3.80 -31.44 2.64
C CYS A 218 2.57 -31.90 1.84
N PRO A 219 1.48 -32.32 2.52
CA PRO A 219 0.29 -32.79 1.83
C PRO A 219 -0.40 -31.62 1.09
N ALA A 220 -0.53 -31.80 -0.22
CA ALA A 220 -1.45 -31.12 -1.14
C ALA A 220 -1.55 -29.58 -1.04
N TYR A 221 -0.79 -28.88 -1.87
CA TYR A 221 -1.02 -27.46 -2.15
C TYR A 221 -1.24 -27.19 -3.64
N THR A 222 -2.29 -26.46 -3.97
CA THR A 222 -2.69 -26.08 -5.34
C THR A 222 -2.95 -24.57 -5.42
N TYR A 223 -1.89 -23.76 -5.47
CA TYR A 223 -1.99 -22.37 -5.91
C TYR A 223 -0.61 -21.81 -6.33
N GLY A 224 -0.59 -21.04 -7.43
CA GLY A 224 0.49 -20.07 -7.69
C GLY A 224 1.72 -20.47 -8.52
N GLY A 225 1.82 -21.69 -9.08
CA GLY A 225 2.65 -22.05 -10.25
C GLY A 225 4.02 -21.39 -10.46
N SER A 226 4.79 -21.11 -9.40
CA SER A 226 6.09 -20.44 -9.50
C SER A 226 7.22 -21.43 -9.21
N GLU A 227 8.13 -21.56 -10.17
CA GLU A 227 9.30 -22.43 -10.11
C GLU A 227 10.25 -22.02 -8.97
N SER A 228 10.94 -23.02 -8.45
CA SER A 228 11.83 -22.98 -7.29
C SER A 228 12.95 -21.93 -7.40
N SER A 229 13.16 -21.21 -6.30
CA SER A 229 14.36 -20.39 -6.11
C SER A 229 15.52 -21.31 -5.72
N VAL A 230 16.65 -21.18 -6.43
CA VAL A 230 17.92 -21.88 -6.18
C VAL A 230 18.30 -21.84 -4.69
N PRO A 231 18.78 -22.94 -4.08
CA PRO A 231 19.03 -23.02 -2.65
C PRO A 231 20.13 -22.03 -2.23
N GLN A 232 19.75 -21.00 -1.47
CA GLN A 232 20.71 -20.10 -0.85
C GLN A 232 21.24 -20.72 0.44
N HIS A 233 22.56 -20.65 0.56
CA HIS A 233 23.42 -21.36 1.48
C HIS A 233 23.19 -20.95 2.95
N LYS A 234 23.18 -21.95 3.85
CA LYS A 234 23.25 -21.93 5.33
C LYS A 234 23.38 -20.56 6.03
N ASP A 235 22.32 -20.19 6.76
CA ASP A 235 22.44 -19.46 8.03
C ASP A 235 21.94 -20.38 9.15
N ARG A 236 22.88 -21.07 9.80
CA ARG A 236 22.62 -22.02 10.91
C ARG A 236 23.20 -21.53 12.23
N GLU A 237 23.24 -20.21 12.45
CA GLU A 237 23.81 -19.59 13.64
C GLU A 237 22.84 -18.62 14.33
N GLU A 238 21.72 -19.13 14.82
CA GLU A 238 21.04 -18.53 15.98
C GLU A 238 20.54 -19.64 16.92
N LYS A 239 21.48 -20.50 17.36
CA LYS A 239 21.24 -21.31 18.55
C LYS A 239 21.36 -20.40 19.76
N PHE A 240 20.24 -20.11 20.41
CA PHE A 240 20.19 -19.49 21.72
C PHE A 240 21.15 -20.21 22.67
N GLY A 241 22.17 -19.48 23.12
CA GLY A 241 23.28 -20.00 23.91
C GLY A 241 22.94 -20.13 25.38
N CYS A 242 23.01 -21.36 25.88
CA CYS A 242 23.62 -21.65 27.17
C CYS A 242 24.80 -22.60 26.90
N PRO A 243 26.06 -22.21 27.13
CA PRO A 243 27.20 -23.09 26.91
C PRO A 243 27.36 -24.02 28.12
N ILE A 244 27.18 -25.32 27.92
CA ILE A 244 27.75 -26.35 28.80
C ILE A 244 29.02 -26.84 28.09
N PRO A 245 30.21 -26.80 28.71
CA PRO A 245 31.43 -27.28 28.06
C PRO A 245 31.37 -28.80 27.92
N ARG A 246 31.54 -29.31 26.70
CA ARG A 246 31.81 -30.73 26.45
C ARG A 246 33.33 -30.92 26.51
N SER A 247 33.80 -31.82 27.37
CA SER A 247 35.21 -32.22 27.43
C SER A 247 35.60 -32.95 26.13
N ASP A 248 36.80 -32.67 25.64
CA ASP A 248 37.33 -33.03 24.30
C ASP A 248 37.61 -34.54 24.06
N GLN A 249 36.90 -35.47 24.71
CA GLN A 249 37.12 -36.91 24.54
C GLN A 249 36.00 -37.69 23.84
N ASP A 250 34.85 -37.07 23.56
CA ASP A 250 33.71 -37.75 22.90
C ASP A 250 33.56 -37.42 21.40
N ALA A 251 34.55 -36.77 20.79
CA ALA A 251 34.43 -36.20 19.44
C ALA A 251 34.49 -37.20 18.26
N MET A 252 34.53 -38.51 18.50
CA MET A 252 34.71 -39.51 17.42
C MET A 252 33.72 -40.67 17.37
N GLN A 253 32.61 -40.66 18.12
CA GLN A 253 31.62 -41.76 18.06
C GLN A 253 30.14 -41.40 17.80
N ASP A 254 29.76 -40.12 17.69
CA ASP A 254 28.33 -39.74 17.69
C ASP A 254 27.75 -39.20 16.36
N ILE A 255 28.34 -39.49 15.20
CA ILE A 255 27.78 -39.05 13.91
C ILE A 255 26.72 -40.02 13.34
N ALA A 256 26.46 -41.16 13.99
CA ALA A 256 25.58 -42.21 13.45
C ALA A 256 24.31 -42.55 14.28
N GLN A 257 24.01 -41.87 15.37
CA GLN A 257 22.86 -42.25 16.22
C GLN A 257 22.10 -41.04 16.75
N GLN A 258 21.04 -40.66 16.04
CA GLN A 258 19.72 -40.22 16.54
C GLN A 258 18.99 -39.49 15.41
N THR A 259 18.59 -40.21 14.37
CA THR A 259 17.44 -39.77 13.58
C THR A 259 16.24 -39.89 14.53
N PRO A 260 15.54 -38.80 14.90
CA PRO A 260 14.38 -38.90 15.76
C PRO A 260 13.33 -39.78 15.07
N THR A 261 13.07 -40.96 15.62
CA THR A 261 12.02 -41.85 15.12
C THR A 261 10.68 -41.28 15.56
N TYR A 262 9.97 -40.62 14.65
CA TYR A 262 8.63 -40.10 14.91
C TYR A 262 7.59 -41.21 14.82
N GLY A 263 6.69 -41.26 15.79
CA GLY A 263 5.56 -42.20 15.80
C GLY A 263 4.46 -41.79 14.82
N PRO A 264 3.56 -42.72 14.44
CA PRO A 264 2.46 -42.45 13.51
C PRO A 264 1.52 -41.33 14.01
N GLU A 265 1.34 -41.21 15.33
CA GLU A 265 0.54 -40.13 15.92
C GLU A 265 1.17 -38.75 15.72
N GLN A 266 2.50 -38.65 15.77
CA GLN A 266 3.23 -37.40 15.56
C GLN A 266 3.19 -36.97 14.09
N ILE A 267 3.27 -37.93 13.17
CA ILE A 267 3.11 -37.70 11.73
C ILE A 267 1.68 -37.23 11.44
N HIS A 268 0.67 -37.87 12.02
CA HIS A 268 -0.73 -37.46 11.87
C HIS A 268 -0.95 -36.03 12.41
N ALA A 269 -0.43 -35.73 13.61
CA ALA A 269 -0.51 -34.39 14.19
C ALA A 269 0.19 -33.34 13.32
N ALA A 270 1.36 -33.64 12.76
CA ALA A 270 2.08 -32.74 11.87
C ALA A 270 1.28 -32.44 10.58
N ASN A 271 0.66 -33.46 9.98
CA ASN A 271 -0.22 -33.28 8.82
C ASN A 271 -1.43 -32.39 9.14
N VAL A 272 -2.11 -32.62 10.28
CA VAL A 272 -3.26 -31.80 10.72
C VAL A 272 -2.85 -30.36 10.99
N ILE A 273 -1.68 -30.14 11.57
CA ILE A 273 -1.12 -28.80 11.79
C ILE A 273 -0.88 -28.12 10.45
N MET A 274 -0.22 -28.78 9.49
CA MET A 274 0.06 -28.19 8.18
C MET A 274 -1.23 -27.85 7.43
N GLU A 275 -2.23 -28.72 7.43
CA GLU A 275 -3.54 -28.45 6.82
C GLU A 275 -4.25 -27.25 7.46
N SER A 276 -4.20 -27.16 8.81
CA SER A 276 -4.76 -26.03 9.55
C SER A 276 -4.05 -24.71 9.22
N VAL A 277 -2.72 -24.74 9.09
CA VAL A 277 -1.92 -23.55 8.74
C VAL A 277 -2.17 -23.14 7.29
N SER A 278 -2.31 -24.08 6.36
CA SER A 278 -2.70 -23.78 4.97
C SER A 278 -4.07 -23.11 4.87
N SER A 279 -5.01 -23.43 5.77
CA SER A 279 -6.34 -22.78 5.78
C SER A 279 -6.29 -21.28 6.09
N VAL A 280 -5.23 -20.81 6.76
CA VAL A 280 -5.03 -19.39 7.10
C VAL A 280 -3.99 -18.71 6.20
N GLU A 281 -3.65 -19.30 5.06
CA GLU A 281 -2.66 -18.73 4.15
C GLU A 281 -3.09 -17.37 3.58
N GLU A 282 -4.30 -17.27 3.04
CA GLU A 282 -4.84 -16.02 2.47
C GLU A 282 -4.80 -14.84 3.48
N PRO A 283 -5.30 -14.98 4.73
CA PRO A 283 -5.18 -13.89 5.70
C PRO A 283 -3.73 -13.60 6.11
N LEU A 284 -2.82 -14.58 6.08
CA LEU A 284 -1.39 -14.34 6.31
C LEU A 284 -0.75 -13.54 5.17
N VAL A 285 -1.07 -13.84 3.92
CA VAL A 285 -0.60 -13.07 2.75
C VAL A 285 -1.10 -11.63 2.85
N GLN A 286 -2.38 -11.45 3.17
CA GLN A 286 -2.96 -10.13 3.36
C GLN A 286 -2.29 -9.36 4.50
N SER A 287 -2.05 -10.00 5.65
CA SER A 287 -1.37 -9.39 6.80
C SER A 287 0.09 -9.04 6.48
N SER A 288 0.82 -9.91 5.79
CA SER A 288 2.19 -9.66 5.34
C SER A 288 2.28 -8.43 4.42
N SER A 289 1.31 -8.26 3.51
CA SER A 289 1.28 -7.12 2.59
C SER A 289 1.02 -5.77 3.28
N ARG A 290 0.44 -5.78 4.50
CA ARG A 290 0.03 -4.59 5.25
C ARG A 290 0.91 -4.30 6.47
N ASN A 291 1.85 -5.20 6.80
CA ASN A 291 2.62 -5.13 8.03
C ASN A 291 4.13 -5.18 7.75
N ASP A 292 4.77 -4.01 7.74
CA ASP A 292 6.20 -3.85 7.47
C ASP A 292 7.11 -4.55 8.50
N ILE A 293 6.65 -4.66 9.75
CA ILE A 293 7.43 -5.27 10.83
C ILE A 293 7.31 -6.80 10.84
N LEU A 294 6.10 -7.35 10.70
CA LEU A 294 5.84 -8.80 10.78
C LEU A 294 5.98 -9.51 9.44
N CYS A 295 6.00 -8.79 8.31
CA CYS A 295 6.06 -9.37 6.96
C CYS A 295 7.12 -10.47 6.83
N ARG A 296 8.33 -10.26 7.37
CA ARG A 296 9.42 -11.24 7.27
C ARG A 296 9.07 -12.56 7.96
N LEU A 297 8.51 -12.50 9.17
CA LEU A 297 8.13 -13.70 9.93
C LEU A 297 6.97 -14.44 9.29
N ILE A 298 6.01 -13.69 8.76
CA ILE A 298 4.85 -14.25 8.07
C ILE A 298 5.28 -14.90 6.75
N ASN A 299 6.13 -14.23 5.97
CA ASN A 299 6.66 -14.76 4.71
C ASN A 299 7.49 -16.03 4.92
N ASP A 300 8.33 -16.09 5.96
CA ASP A 300 9.05 -17.31 6.33
C ASP A 300 8.11 -18.47 6.63
N THR A 301 7.00 -18.17 7.30
CA THR A 301 5.96 -19.17 7.62
C THR A 301 5.30 -19.65 6.33
N LEU A 302 4.90 -18.72 5.45
CA LEU A 302 4.28 -19.00 4.16
C LEU A 302 5.19 -19.87 3.25
N VAL A 303 6.49 -19.60 3.23
CA VAL A 303 7.45 -20.43 2.47
C VAL A 303 7.52 -21.85 3.03
N THR A 304 7.41 -22.02 4.35
CA THR A 304 7.46 -23.35 4.99
C THR A 304 6.21 -24.19 4.69
N ILE A 305 5.08 -23.54 4.37
CA ILE A 305 3.85 -24.22 3.95
C ILE A 305 3.96 -24.77 2.51
N ARG A 306 4.84 -24.22 1.69
CA ARG A 306 5.00 -24.65 0.29
C ARG A 306 5.55 -26.07 0.23
N PRO A 307 5.06 -26.92 -0.69
CA PRO A 307 5.58 -28.26 -0.86
C PRO A 307 7.05 -28.22 -1.32
N VAL A 308 7.85 -29.09 -0.72
CA VAL A 308 9.16 -29.46 -1.27
C VAL A 308 8.89 -30.30 -2.51
N GLU A 309 9.25 -29.79 -3.68
CA GLU A 309 9.29 -30.64 -4.87
C GLU A 309 10.28 -31.78 -4.61
N ASN A 310 9.80 -33.02 -4.68
CA ASN A 310 10.66 -34.20 -4.60
C ASN A 310 11.70 -34.10 -5.72
N SER A 311 12.96 -33.87 -5.33
CA SER A 311 14.12 -34.01 -6.22
C SER A 311 14.38 -35.47 -6.55
#